data_AF-A0AAV2HRC7-F1
#
_entry.id   AF-A0AAV2HRC7-F1
#
_cell.length_a   1.000
_cell.length_b   1.000
_cell.length_c   1.000
_cell.angle_alpha   90.00
_cell.angle_beta   90.00
_cell.angle_gamma   90.00
#
_symmetry.space_group_name_H-M   'P 1'
#
loop_
_entity.id
_entity.type
_entity.pdbx_description
1 polymer ?
#
loop_
_entity_poly.entity_id
_entity_poly.type
_entity_poly.pdbx_seq_one_letter_code
_entity_poly.pdbx_strand_id
1 'polypeptide(L)'
;MSYRKPQNIRDITKILSKLRDWLLSHDEFRTAHRYEGYLAKRTQPPPRLPPGVSDKLSNNYYYTRDGRREVQPPNNIYDATQKQLATGAALPSVSKPVVPGIPFNWKTGQFDQLTK
;
A
#
# COMPACT_ATOMS: atom_id res chain seq x y z
N MET A 1 21.45 2.06 -17.67
CA MET A 1 22.35 2.14 -16.49
C MET A 1 23.16 0.86 -16.49
N SER A 2 24.40 0.90 -16.98
CA SER A 2 25.19 -0.31 -17.20
C SER A 2 25.57 -0.97 -15.86
N TYR A 3 25.39 -2.29 -15.79
CA TYR A 3 25.70 -3.07 -14.60
C TYR A 3 27.21 -3.04 -14.30
N ARG A 4 27.59 -2.45 -13.16
CA ARG A 4 28.98 -2.46 -12.68
C ARG A 4 29.19 -3.62 -11.71
N LYS A 5 30.04 -4.58 -12.08
CA LYS A 5 30.42 -5.68 -11.20
C LYS A 5 31.20 -5.14 -9.98
N PRO A 6 30.89 -5.57 -8.75
CA PRO A 6 31.63 -5.19 -7.56
C PRO A 6 32.98 -5.92 -7.50
N GLN A 7 33.93 -5.35 -6.75
CA GLN A 7 35.32 -5.84 -6.69
C GLN A 7 35.43 -7.26 -6.10
N ASN A 8 34.69 -7.56 -5.04
CA ASN A 8 34.78 -8.82 -4.29
C ASN A 8 33.71 -9.84 -4.73
N ILE A 9 33.63 -10.12 -6.03
CA ILE A 9 32.73 -11.15 -6.58
C ILE A 9 33.51 -12.42 -6.93
N ARG A 10 32.97 -13.60 -6.56
CA ARG A 10 33.48 -14.87 -7.07
C ARG A 10 32.80 -15.16 -8.41
N ASP A 11 33.45 -14.77 -9.48
CA ASP A 11 33.01 -15.05 -10.86
C ASP A 11 33.73 -16.28 -11.43
N ILE A 12 33.19 -16.82 -12.51
CA ILE A 12 33.74 -17.97 -13.22
C ILE A 12 34.89 -17.49 -14.14
N THR A 13 35.72 -18.39 -14.64
CA THR A 13 36.77 -18.07 -15.62
C THR A 13 36.19 -17.38 -16.86
N LYS A 14 37.00 -16.53 -17.50
CA LYS A 14 36.56 -15.72 -18.67
C LYS A 14 36.02 -16.56 -19.82
N ILE A 15 36.56 -17.76 -20.03
CA ILE A 15 36.11 -18.70 -21.08
C ILE A 15 34.69 -19.17 -20.79
N LEU A 16 34.43 -19.61 -19.56
CA LEU A 16 33.10 -20.07 -19.15
C LEU A 16 32.08 -18.92 -19.08
N SER A 17 32.49 -17.71 -18.71
CA SER A 17 31.61 -16.53 -18.81
C SER A 17 31.17 -16.30 -20.26
N LYS A 18 32.10 -16.28 -21.23
CA LYS A 18 31.75 -16.11 -22.64
C LYS A 18 30.85 -17.22 -23.19
N LEU A 19 31.10 -18.47 -22.78
CA LEU A 19 30.24 -19.60 -23.14
C LEU A 19 28.82 -19.44 -22.58
N ARG A 20 28.69 -19.03 -21.32
CA ARG A 20 27.39 -18.73 -20.68
C ARG A 20 26.66 -17.62 -21.41
N ASP A 21 27.35 -16.50 -21.65
CA ASP A 21 26.75 -15.31 -22.26
C ASP A 21 26.32 -15.63 -23.71
N TRP A 22 27.07 -16.47 -24.42
CA TRP A 22 26.70 -17.03 -25.72
C TRP A 22 25.44 -17.92 -25.65
N LEU A 23 25.37 -18.85 -24.68
CA LEU A 23 24.19 -19.72 -24.52
C LEU A 23 22.93 -18.98 -24.10
N LEU A 24 23.07 -17.89 -23.34
CA LEU A 24 21.95 -17.10 -22.81
C LEU A 24 21.56 -15.90 -23.70
N SER A 25 22.29 -15.65 -24.79
CA SER A 25 22.05 -14.52 -25.72
C SER A 25 22.02 -13.15 -25.02
N HIS A 26 22.69 -13.01 -23.87
CA HIS A 26 22.78 -11.76 -23.14
C HIS A 26 24.10 -11.64 -22.38
N ASP A 27 24.68 -10.44 -22.38
CA ASP A 27 25.98 -10.18 -21.73
C ASP A 27 25.85 -9.76 -20.26
N GLU A 28 24.64 -9.38 -19.82
CA GLU A 28 24.40 -8.87 -18.47
C GLU A 28 24.11 -10.00 -17.47
N PHE A 29 25.15 -10.55 -16.86
CA PHE A 29 24.98 -11.56 -15.82
C PHE A 29 24.72 -10.94 -14.44
N ARG A 30 23.45 -10.97 -14.00
CA ARG A 30 23.08 -10.71 -12.61
C ARG A 30 23.13 -12.00 -11.81
N THR A 31 24.13 -12.14 -10.95
CA THR A 31 24.28 -13.35 -10.14
C THR A 31 23.17 -13.46 -9.08
N ALA A 32 22.60 -14.66 -8.90
CA ALA A 32 21.63 -14.94 -7.84
C ALA A 32 22.28 -15.03 -6.44
N HIS A 33 23.58 -15.31 -6.39
CA HIS A 33 24.33 -15.36 -5.13
C HIS A 33 24.63 -13.96 -4.58
N ARG A 34 24.69 -13.89 -3.25
CA ARG A 34 24.92 -12.66 -2.50
C ARG A 34 26.41 -12.51 -2.19
N TYR A 35 27.04 -11.54 -2.83
CA TYR A 35 28.45 -11.20 -2.62
C TYR A 35 28.61 -9.83 -1.93
N GLU A 36 29.81 -9.55 -1.44
CA GLU A 36 30.14 -8.41 -0.55
C GLU A 36 29.86 -7.02 -1.16
N GLY A 37 29.67 -6.89 -2.48
CA GLY A 37 29.29 -5.62 -3.11
C GLY A 37 27.81 -5.45 -3.46
N TYR A 38 26.99 -6.50 -3.28
CA TYR A 38 25.52 -6.41 -3.46
C TYR A 38 24.77 -6.37 -2.14
N LEU A 39 25.46 -6.63 -1.02
CA LEU A 39 24.87 -6.67 0.30
C LEU A 39 25.39 -5.50 1.13
N ALA A 40 24.49 -4.92 1.93
CA ALA A 40 24.91 -4.03 2.98
C ALA A 40 25.76 -4.80 4.01
N LYS A 41 26.67 -4.09 4.69
CA LYS A 41 27.50 -4.65 5.76
C LYS A 41 26.62 -5.26 6.87
N ARG A 42 27.13 -6.26 7.57
CA ARG A 42 26.41 -6.87 8.72
C ARG A 42 26.29 -5.89 9.89
N THR A 43 27.35 -5.12 10.13
CA THR A 43 27.37 -4.07 11.14
C THR A 43 26.92 -2.76 10.49
N GLN A 44 25.86 -2.17 11.06
CA GLN A 44 25.34 -0.87 10.65
C GLN A 44 25.63 0.17 11.74
N PRO A 45 25.90 1.43 11.37
CA PRO A 45 26.03 2.50 12.36
C PRO A 45 24.69 2.72 13.10
N PRO A 46 24.71 3.26 14.33
CA PRO A 46 23.50 3.55 15.06
C PRO A 46 22.62 4.56 14.27
N PRO A 47 21.33 4.25 14.01
CA PRO A 47 20.45 5.15 13.28
C PRO A 47 19.97 6.31 14.15
N ARG A 48 19.69 7.46 13.52
CA ARG A 48 18.94 8.58 14.12
C ARG A 48 17.58 8.66 13.44
N LEU A 49 16.56 8.07 14.05
CA LEU A 49 15.22 8.03 13.47
C LEU A 49 14.50 9.38 13.68
N PRO A 50 13.70 9.84 12.72
CA PRO A 50 12.88 11.03 12.92
C PRO A 50 11.80 10.76 13.98
N PRO A 51 11.40 11.79 14.75
CA PRO A 51 10.34 11.66 15.74
C PRO A 51 8.97 11.44 15.10
N GLY A 52 8.05 10.86 15.87
CA GLY A 52 6.65 10.68 15.44
C GLY A 52 5.86 11.98 15.45
N VAL A 53 4.69 11.97 14.81
CA VAL A 53 3.81 13.16 14.67
C VAL A 53 3.32 13.75 16.00
N SER A 54 3.30 12.94 17.05
CA SER A 54 2.87 13.31 18.39
C SER A 54 4.03 13.65 19.33
N ASP A 55 5.25 13.80 18.82
CA ASP A 55 6.39 14.28 19.61
C ASP A 55 6.43 15.82 19.60
N LYS A 56 5.41 16.41 20.22
CA LYS A 56 5.21 17.86 20.29
C LYS A 56 5.20 18.29 21.75
N LEU A 57 5.93 19.36 22.06
CA LEU A 57 6.07 19.91 23.41
C LEU A 57 4.80 20.62 23.92
N SER A 58 3.97 21.14 23.02
CA SER A 58 2.75 21.90 23.33
C SER A 58 1.62 21.55 22.35
N ASN A 59 0.39 21.87 22.72
CA ASN A 59 -0.82 21.61 21.92
C ASN A 59 -0.94 20.14 21.47
N ASN A 60 -0.68 19.20 22.39
CA ASN A 60 -0.61 17.77 22.12
C ASN A 60 -1.32 16.92 23.19
N TYR A 61 -2.47 17.41 23.64
CA TYR A 61 -3.28 16.70 24.60
C TYR A 61 -3.79 15.38 24.02
N TYR A 62 -3.74 14.31 24.81
CA TYR A 62 -4.13 12.98 24.34
C TYR A 62 -5.60 12.92 23.91
N TYR A 63 -6.49 13.66 24.59
CA TYR A 63 -7.93 13.63 24.32
C TYR A 63 -8.32 14.10 22.92
N THR A 64 -7.51 14.94 22.25
CA THR A 64 -7.81 15.45 20.90
C THR A 64 -7.44 14.47 19.78
N ARG A 65 -6.77 13.37 20.10
CA ARG A 65 -6.28 12.37 19.13
C ARG A 65 -6.61 10.94 19.55
N ASP A 66 -7.45 10.77 20.55
CA ASP A 66 -7.82 9.47 21.08
C ASP A 66 -8.97 8.87 20.27
N GLY A 67 -8.65 8.34 19.08
CA GLY A 67 -9.63 7.67 18.21
C GLY A 67 -10.34 6.49 18.88
N ARG A 68 -9.79 5.92 19.96
CA ARG A 68 -10.45 4.84 20.72
C ARG A 68 -11.72 5.32 21.42
N ARG A 69 -11.79 6.61 21.78
CA ARG A 69 -12.95 7.24 22.42
C ARG A 69 -13.90 7.90 21.44
N GLU A 70 -13.48 8.06 20.18
CA GLU A 70 -14.33 8.59 19.12
C GLU A 70 -15.32 7.55 18.58
N VAL A 71 -15.05 6.26 18.81
CA VAL A 71 -15.94 5.16 18.40
C VAL A 71 -17.29 5.28 19.11
N GLN A 72 -18.33 5.55 18.33
CA GLN A 72 -19.71 5.54 18.79
C GLN A 72 -20.36 4.17 18.57
N PRO A 73 -21.40 3.82 19.35
CA PRO A 73 -22.24 2.67 19.04
C PRO A 73 -22.80 2.76 17.60
N PRO A 74 -23.05 1.61 16.95
CA PRO A 74 -23.61 1.60 15.61
C PRO A 74 -24.98 2.31 15.58
N ASN A 75 -25.22 3.09 14.52
CA ASN A 75 -26.52 3.73 14.33
C ASN A 75 -27.56 2.69 13.93
N ASN A 76 -28.69 2.64 14.64
CA ASN A 76 -29.77 1.71 14.34
C ASN A 76 -30.69 2.29 13.26
N ILE A 77 -30.63 1.72 12.05
CA ILE A 77 -31.43 2.17 10.89
C ILE A 77 -32.85 1.59 10.93
N TYR A 78 -33.05 0.44 11.57
CA TYR A 78 -34.34 -0.23 11.68
C TYR A 78 -34.43 -1.05 12.96
N ASP A 79 -35.42 -0.72 13.81
CA ASP A 79 -35.75 -1.48 15.01
C ASP A 79 -37.20 -1.97 14.91
N ALA A 80 -37.41 -3.29 15.01
CA ALA A 80 -38.75 -3.88 14.94
C ALA A 80 -39.61 -3.54 16.18
N THR A 81 -38.98 -3.12 17.28
CA THR A 81 -39.67 -2.82 18.56
C THR A 81 -40.00 -1.34 18.73
N GLN A 82 -39.26 -0.44 18.07
CA GLN A 82 -39.55 1.00 18.08
C GLN A 82 -40.38 1.38 16.85
N LYS A 83 -41.63 1.85 17.06
CA LYS A 83 -42.42 2.47 15.99
C LYS A 83 -41.82 3.82 15.62
N GLN A 84 -40.84 3.83 14.74
CA GLN A 84 -40.36 5.07 14.12
C GLN A 84 -41.41 5.54 13.10
N LEU A 85 -42.00 6.71 13.34
CA LEU A 85 -42.90 7.36 12.40
C LEU A 85 -42.08 7.91 11.23
N ALA A 86 -42.45 7.55 10.01
CA ALA A 86 -41.90 8.20 8.82
C ALA A 86 -42.23 9.69 8.88
N THR A 87 -41.20 10.56 8.84
CA THR A 87 -41.36 12.00 8.65
C THR A 87 -42.25 12.23 7.43
N GLY A 88 -43.39 12.91 7.61
CA GLY A 88 -44.52 12.99 6.69
C GLY A 88 -44.29 13.78 5.39
N ALA A 89 -43.21 13.49 4.66
CA ALA A 89 -43.05 13.88 3.27
C ALA A 89 -43.40 12.66 2.40
N ALA A 90 -44.38 12.84 1.49
CA ALA A 90 -44.86 11.83 0.57
C ALA A 90 -43.70 11.03 -0.08
N LEU A 91 -43.80 9.70 -0.07
CA LEU A 91 -42.84 8.79 -0.70
C LEU A 91 -42.75 9.12 -2.20
N PRO A 92 -41.61 9.66 -2.71
CA PRO A 92 -41.44 9.81 -4.14
C PRO A 92 -41.30 8.41 -4.76
N SER A 93 -41.97 8.24 -5.90
CA SER A 93 -41.95 7.09 -6.80
C SER A 93 -40.63 6.33 -6.80
N VAL A 94 -40.71 5.00 -6.67
CA VAL A 94 -39.63 3.99 -6.74
C VAL A 94 -38.33 4.52 -7.37
N SER A 95 -37.46 5.06 -6.52
CA SER A 95 -36.10 5.40 -6.92
C SER A 95 -35.37 4.11 -7.26
N LYS A 96 -34.52 4.15 -8.30
CA LYS A 96 -33.63 3.04 -8.70
C LYS A 96 -33.03 2.35 -7.45
N PRO A 97 -32.88 1.01 -7.45
CA PRO A 97 -32.32 0.31 -6.29
C PRO A 97 -30.97 0.92 -5.92
N VAL A 98 -30.81 1.30 -4.66
CA VAL A 98 -29.57 1.88 -4.16
C VAL A 98 -28.53 0.75 -4.06
N VAL A 99 -27.49 0.85 -4.88
CA VAL A 99 -26.34 -0.06 -4.84
C VAL A 99 -25.27 0.53 -3.91
N PRO A 100 -24.66 -0.24 -2.99
CA PRO A 100 -23.58 0.27 -2.16
C PRO A 100 -22.32 0.53 -3.00
N GLY A 101 -21.88 1.78 -3.05
CA GLY A 101 -20.65 2.19 -3.73
C GLY A 101 -20.76 2.34 -5.25
N ILE A 102 -19.63 2.66 -5.89
CA ILE A 102 -19.51 2.83 -7.34
C ILE A 102 -18.79 1.59 -7.91
N PRO A 103 -19.30 0.94 -8.96
CA PRO A 103 -18.63 -0.21 -9.55
C PRO A 103 -17.30 0.17 -10.20
N PHE A 104 -16.32 -0.74 -10.11
CA PHE A 104 -14.98 -0.57 -10.70
C PHE A 104 -14.83 -1.37 -11.99
N ASN A 105 -14.35 -0.73 -13.05
CA ASN A 105 -14.11 -1.36 -14.34
C ASN A 105 -12.64 -1.75 -14.49
N TRP A 106 -12.36 -3.05 -14.39
CA TRP A 106 -11.01 -3.61 -14.50
C TRP A 106 -10.39 -3.52 -15.90
N LYS A 107 -11.19 -3.28 -16.96
CA LYS A 107 -10.68 -3.14 -18.33
C LYS A 107 -10.15 -1.74 -18.60
N THR A 108 -10.85 -0.72 -18.11
CA THR A 108 -10.47 0.68 -18.29
C THR A 108 -9.63 1.21 -17.11
N GLY A 109 -9.63 0.50 -15.98
CA GLY A 109 -8.97 0.94 -14.75
C GLY A 109 -9.66 2.13 -14.09
N GLN A 110 -10.94 2.36 -14.40
CA GLN A 110 -11.71 3.52 -13.96
C GLN A 110 -12.98 3.07 -13.24
N PHE A 111 -13.47 3.88 -12.29
CA PHE A 111 -14.80 3.71 -11.73
C PHE A 111 -15.84 4.18 -12.75
N ASP A 112 -16.96 3.46 -12.87
CA ASP A 112 -18.03 3.90 -13.76
C ASP A 112 -18.63 5.22 -13.24
N GLN A 113 -18.84 6.18 -14.12
CA GLN A 113 -19.42 7.46 -13.71
C GLN A 113 -20.86 7.22 -13.24
N LEU A 114 -21.19 7.67 -12.03
CA LEU A 114 -22.57 7.74 -11.55
C LEU A 114 -23.36 8.65 -12.49
N THR A 115 -24.07 8.07 -13.46
CA THR A 115 -25.02 8.81 -14.30
C THR A 115 -26.13 9.30 -13.38
N LYS A 116 -26.08 10.62 -13.08
CA LYS A 116 -27.13 11.36 -12.36
C LYS A 116 -28.47 11.21 -13.08
#